data_AF-A0A5C7V6H1-F1
#
_entry.id   AF-A0A5C7V6H1-F1
#
_cell.length_a   1.000
_cell.length_b   1.000
_cell.length_c   1.000
_cell.angle_alpha   90.00
_cell.angle_beta   90.00
_cell.angle_gamma   90.00
#
_symmetry.space_group_name_H-M   'P 1'
#
loop_
_entity.id
_entity.type
_entity.pdbx_description
1 polymer ?
#
loop_
_entity_poly.entity_id
_entity_poly.type
_entity_poly.pdbx_seq_one_letter_code
_entity_poly.pdbx_strand_id
1 'polypeptide(L)'
;FQQSEAFSFQVATDDQAETDRLWNAIVNNGGQESECGWCKDKWGISWQITPVVLTKAYTSPDRVAAKRAFDAMMTMKKIDIAAIEAAFRG
;
A
#
# COMPACT_ATOMS: atom_id res chain seq x y z
N PHE A 1 -4.92 25.82 -5.97
CA PHE A 1 -5.48 24.51 -6.35
C PHE A 1 -5.29 23.57 -5.16
N GLN A 2 -6.31 22.80 -4.81
CA GLN A 2 -6.25 21.85 -3.69
C GLN A 2 -5.90 20.46 -4.23
N GLN A 3 -4.88 19.82 -3.65
CA GLN A 3 -4.52 18.45 -3.99
C GLN A 3 -5.60 17.49 -3.48
N SER A 4 -5.87 16.45 -4.27
CA SER A 4 -6.81 15.37 -3.93
C SER A 4 -6.24 14.02 -4.38
N GLU A 5 -6.90 12.95 -3.95
CA GLU A 5 -6.59 11.56 -4.30
C GLU A 5 -6.81 11.25 -5.78
N ALA A 6 -7.39 12.18 -6.55
CA ALA A 6 -7.56 12.05 -8.00
C ALA A 6 -6.22 11.90 -8.75
N PHE A 7 -5.12 12.36 -8.16
CA PHE A 7 -3.77 12.11 -8.62
C PHE A 7 -2.94 11.50 -7.49
N SER A 8 -2.16 10.47 -7.80
CA SER A 8 -1.18 9.89 -6.88
C SER A 8 0.01 9.29 -7.60
N PHE A 9 1.15 9.23 -6.91
CA PHE A 9 2.28 8.42 -7.33
C PHE A 9 2.17 7.03 -6.72
N GLN A 10 2.09 6.00 -7.56
CA GLN A 10 2.26 4.63 -7.09
C GLN A 10 3.71 4.21 -7.19
N VAL A 11 4.29 3.82 -6.06
CA VAL A 11 5.66 3.35 -5.95
C VAL A 11 5.63 1.86 -5.64
N ALA A 12 6.11 1.07 -6.60
CA ALA A 12 6.33 -0.35 -6.40
C ALA A 12 7.52 -0.56 -5.45
N THR A 13 7.36 -1.43 -4.45
CA THR A 13 8.45 -1.79 -3.53
C THR A 13 8.71 -3.29 -3.53
N ASP A 14 9.97 -3.68 -3.36
CA ASP A 14 10.40 -5.08 -3.50
C ASP A 14 10.31 -5.85 -2.17
N ASP A 15 10.55 -5.18 -1.04
CA ASP A 15 10.54 -5.79 0.28
C ASP A 15 9.97 -4.86 1.37
N GLN A 16 9.78 -5.41 2.57
CA GLN A 16 9.19 -4.68 3.69
C GLN A 16 10.08 -3.55 4.19
N ALA A 17 11.40 -3.68 4.07
CA ALA A 17 12.33 -2.64 4.51
C ALA A 17 12.21 -1.39 3.63
N GLU A 18 12.05 -1.57 2.31
CA GLU A 18 11.78 -0.50 1.38
C GLU A 18 10.39 0.11 1.60
N THR A 19 9.35 -0.73 1.74
CA THR A 19 7.98 -0.27 2.06
C THR A 19 8.00 0.62 3.30
N ASP A 20 8.64 0.16 4.38
CA ASP A 20 8.72 0.88 5.64
C ASP A 20 9.51 2.17 5.51
N ARG A 21 10.67 2.13 4.84
CA ARG A 21 11.52 3.30 4.64
C ARG A 21 10.78 4.42 3.91
N LEU A 22 10.10 4.09 2.80
CA LEU A 22 9.40 5.08 1.98
C LEU A 22 8.14 5.60 2.67
N TRP A 23 7.34 4.71 3.26
CA TRP A 23 6.15 5.08 4.03
C TRP A 23 6.52 6.05 5.17
N ASN A 24 7.48 5.66 6.00
CA ASN A 24 7.90 6.45 7.15
C ASN A 24 8.53 7.78 6.72
N ALA A 25 9.26 7.83 5.61
CA ALA A 25 9.84 9.07 5.11
C ALA A 25 8.75 10.10 4.72
N ILE A 26 7.64 9.66 4.15
CA ILE A 26 6.51 10.52 3.77
C ILE A 26 5.74 10.96 5.02
N VAL A 27 5.30 9.99 5.82
CA VAL A 27 4.42 10.24 6.98
C VAL A 27 5.14 11.04 8.06
N ASN A 28 6.38 10.68 8.42
CA ASN A 28 7.10 11.34 9.52
C ASN A 28 7.64 12.72 9.17
N ASN A 29 7.65 13.11 7.88
CA ASN A 29 8.08 14.43 7.44
C ASN A 29 6.90 15.43 7.39
N GLY A 30 5.92 15.28 8.28
CA GLY A 30 4.69 16.10 8.31
C GLY A 30 3.60 15.63 7.34
N GLY A 31 3.67 14.37 6.90
CA GLY A 31 2.65 13.74 6.09
C GLY A 31 1.49 13.17 6.91
N GLN A 32 0.62 12.42 6.24
CA GLN A 32 -0.56 11.78 6.84
C GLN A 32 -0.72 10.35 6.31
N GLU A 33 -1.05 9.44 7.21
CA GLU A 33 -1.42 8.08 6.82
C GLU A 33 -2.82 8.04 6.21
N SER A 34 -3.01 7.13 5.26
CA SER A 34 -4.31 6.76 4.71
C SER A 34 -4.39 5.24 4.57
N GLU A 35 -5.44 4.74 3.94
CA GLU A 35 -5.78 3.32 3.88
C GLU A 35 -5.12 2.62 2.68
N CYS A 36 -4.95 1.31 2.75
CA CYS A 36 -4.53 0.44 1.64
C CYS A 36 -3.18 0.82 0.98
N GLY A 37 -2.21 1.27 1.75
CA GLY A 37 -0.90 1.72 1.26
C GLY A 37 -0.89 3.17 0.76
N TRP A 38 -1.98 3.92 0.94
CA TRP A 38 -2.03 5.35 0.64
C TRP A 38 -1.47 6.19 1.78
N CYS A 39 -0.76 7.25 1.43
CA CYS A 39 -0.36 8.30 2.34
C CYS A 39 -0.31 9.65 1.61
N LYS A 40 -0.25 10.74 2.37
CA LYS A 40 -0.03 12.09 1.84
C LYS A 40 1.26 12.66 2.38
N ASP A 41 2.00 13.36 1.54
CA ASP A 41 3.17 14.12 1.99
C ASP A 41 2.76 15.45 2.64
N LYS A 42 3.76 16.20 3.13
CA LYS A 42 3.56 17.49 3.80
C LYS A 42 2.94 18.59 2.92
N TRP A 43 2.89 18.38 1.61
CA TRP A 43 2.27 19.30 0.65
C TRP A 43 0.89 18.82 0.19
N GLY A 44 0.42 17.70 0.74
CA GLY A 44 -0.90 17.13 0.45
C GLY A 44 -0.97 16.31 -0.84
N ILE A 45 0.17 15.98 -1.46
CA ILE A 45 0.21 15.10 -2.63
C ILE A 45 0.02 13.66 -2.18
N SER A 46 -0.80 12.90 -2.91
CA SER A 46 -1.09 11.51 -2.58
C SER A 46 -0.02 10.56 -3.13
N TRP A 47 0.34 9.57 -2.33
CA TRP A 47 1.31 8.52 -2.64
C TRP A 47 0.71 7.16 -2.31
N GLN A 48 1.04 6.14 -3.09
CA GLN A 48 0.71 4.75 -2.84
C GLN A 48 2.02 3.96 -2.72
N ILE A 49 2.37 3.52 -1.52
CA ILE A 49 3.53 2.65 -1.31
C ILE A 49 3.02 1.21 -1.39
N THR A 50 3.16 0.60 -2.57
CA THR A 50 2.50 -0.65 -2.94
C THR A 50 3.55 -1.73 -3.18
N PRO A 51 3.68 -2.75 -2.31
CA PRO A 51 4.58 -3.87 -2.57
C PRO A 51 4.20 -4.62 -3.84
N VAL A 52 5.20 -5.05 -4.63
CA VAL A 52 4.98 -5.86 -5.84
C VAL A 52 4.19 -7.14 -5.53
N VAL A 53 4.42 -7.72 -4.34
CA VAL A 53 3.68 -8.89 -3.84
C VAL A 53 2.19 -8.61 -3.70
N LEU A 54 1.79 -7.45 -3.18
CA LEU A 54 0.38 -7.07 -3.07
C LEU A 54 -0.28 -6.98 -4.45
N THR A 55 0.35 -6.29 -5.39
CA THR A 55 -0.17 -6.17 -6.77
C THR A 55 -0.37 -7.54 -7.41
N LYS A 56 0.59 -8.44 -7.29
CA LYS A 56 0.48 -9.81 -7.82
C LYS A 56 -0.62 -10.61 -7.12
N ALA A 57 -0.77 -10.45 -5.80
CA ALA A 57 -1.74 -11.18 -5.01
C ALA A 57 -3.19 -10.82 -5.41
N TYR A 58 -3.56 -9.54 -5.41
CA TYR A 58 -4.95 -9.16 -5.73
C TYR A 58 -5.30 -9.23 -7.23
N THR A 59 -4.29 -9.26 -8.13
CA THR A 59 -4.49 -9.46 -9.57
C THR A 59 -4.40 -10.92 -10.02
N SER A 60 -4.16 -11.84 -9.09
CA SER A 60 -4.04 -13.28 -9.36
C SER A 60 -5.25 -13.84 -10.12
N PRO A 61 -5.04 -14.80 -11.05
CA PRO A 61 -6.14 -15.52 -11.69
C PRO A 61 -6.93 -16.39 -10.70
N ASP A 62 -6.31 -16.82 -9.59
CA ASP A 62 -7.03 -17.43 -8.47
C ASP A 62 -7.83 -16.35 -7.74
N ARG A 63 -9.11 -16.25 -8.09
CA ARG A 63 -10.03 -15.24 -7.55
C ARG A 63 -10.29 -15.40 -6.06
N VAL A 64 -10.20 -16.61 -5.52
CA VAL A 64 -10.45 -16.85 -4.09
C VAL A 64 -9.24 -16.39 -3.28
N ALA A 65 -8.03 -16.76 -3.69
CA ALA A 65 -6.80 -16.27 -3.08
C ALA A 65 -6.64 -14.75 -3.24
N ALA A 66 -6.94 -14.22 -4.42
CA ALA A 66 -6.92 -12.78 -4.68
C ALA A 66 -7.88 -12.02 -3.78
N LYS A 67 -9.09 -12.56 -3.55
CA LYS A 67 -10.06 -11.95 -2.64
C LYS A 67 -9.54 -11.89 -1.21
N ARG A 68 -8.91 -12.96 -0.69
CA ARG A 68 -8.33 -12.95 0.66
C ARG A 68 -7.23 -11.90 0.82
N ALA A 69 -6.34 -11.79 -0.17
CA ALA A 69 -5.30 -10.76 -0.18
C ALA A 69 -5.89 -9.34 -0.24
N PHE A 70 -6.94 -9.14 -1.05
CA PHE A 70 -7.64 -7.86 -1.14
C PHE A 70 -8.36 -7.51 0.17
N ASP A 71 -9.08 -8.45 0.77
CA ASP A 71 -9.77 -8.26 2.06
C ASP A 71 -8.77 -7.91 3.17
N ALA A 72 -7.60 -8.57 3.19
CA ALA A 72 -6.53 -8.25 4.14
C ALA A 72 -5.99 -6.82 3.94
N MET A 73 -5.70 -6.43 2.69
CA MET A 73 -5.26 -5.08 2.34
C MET A 73 -6.23 -4.00 2.82
N MET A 74 -7.54 -4.23 2.71
CA MET A 74 -8.57 -3.27 3.12
C MET A 74 -8.57 -2.95 4.63
N THR A 75 -7.87 -3.74 5.46
CA THR A 75 -7.72 -3.50 6.90
C THR A 75 -6.43 -2.77 7.27
N MET A 76 -5.57 -2.51 6.28
CA MET A 76 -4.23 -1.98 6.49
C MET A 76 -4.15 -0.51 6.09
N LYS A 77 -3.35 0.27 6.83
CA LYS A 77 -2.84 1.56 6.39
C LYS A 77 -1.54 1.39 5.63
N LYS A 78 -0.45 1.10 6.36
CA LYS A 78 0.80 0.62 5.77
C LYS A 78 0.66 -0.87 5.45
N ILE A 79 1.13 -1.28 4.27
CA ILE A 79 1.05 -2.69 3.85
C ILE A 79 2.08 -3.53 4.61
N ASP A 80 1.61 -4.65 5.17
CA ASP A 80 2.43 -5.74 5.70
C ASP A 80 2.46 -6.87 4.66
N ILE A 81 3.63 -7.08 4.06
CA ILE A 81 3.84 -8.09 3.01
C ILE A 81 3.57 -9.50 3.54
N ALA A 82 4.02 -9.83 4.75
CA ALA A 82 3.87 -11.16 5.31
C ALA A 82 2.40 -11.49 5.59
N ALA A 83 1.62 -10.52 6.07
CA ALA A 83 0.19 -10.65 6.28
C ALA A 83 -0.57 -10.83 4.95
N ILE A 84 -0.21 -10.07 3.90
CA ILE A 84 -0.79 -10.24 2.56
C ILE A 84 -0.48 -11.63 2.00
N GLU A 85 0.75 -12.10 2.11
CA GLU A 85 1.11 -13.44 1.66
C GLU A 85 0.39 -14.55 2.45
N ALA A 86 0.26 -14.40 3.77
CA ALA A 86 -0.46 -15.34 4.61
C ALA A 86 -1.94 -15.41 4.20
N ALA A 87 -2.59 -14.26 4.02
CA ALA A 87 -3.97 -14.20 3.53
C ALA A 87 -4.10 -14.81 2.13
N PHE A 88 -3.16 -14.55 1.23
CA PHE A 88 -3.17 -15.13 -0.11
C PHE A 88 -3.07 -16.67 -0.08
N ARG A 89 -2.20 -17.23 0.77
CA ARG A 89 -2.05 -18.70 0.90
C ARG A 89 -3.28 -19.37 1.50
N GLY A 90 -4.04 -18.67 2.36
CA GLY A 90 -5.26 -19.17 2.98
C GLY A 90 -5.03 -19.81 4.34
#